data_AF-A0A1A9HPH2-F1
#
_entry.id   AF-A0A1A9HPH2-F1
#
_cell.length_a   1.000
_cell.length_b   1.000
_cell.length_c   1.000
_cell.angle_alpha   90.00
_cell.angle_beta   90.00
_cell.angle_gamma   90.00
#
_symmetry.space_group_name_H-M   'P 1'
#
loop_
_entity.id
_entity.type
_entity.pdbx_description
1 polymer ?
#
loop_
_entity_poly.entity_id
_entity_poly.type
_entity_poly.pdbx_seq_one_letter_code
_entity_poly.pdbx_strand_id
1 'polypeptide(L)'
;MRRVAQAIVATLACTASGAWAQAVDTRFSVAILSNLAYPEPARGPWSRTGDPKADAEHFISQRVGAINRRSRDQPLLATFLNGNLTASGRDDQWTFIEGELKRLEMPALLALGDRDYQNQVDGCGPYECLHRNVDVLQRHLPADANLDLDVREYLNGTNVREQRGSLGWSVRRNGVHFVTVNLAPRHAARSSRYIWQKARTEIVELISPLPWLAQDLRKARAAGLPIVVLYPGGMDNASDPSFLTFMSLLEQYEVGALFMGGHAPEGGSPPPPGKIRTFFSSADSPQTHLYVAFTTRPGSGTSMKVERVQWNDEVKSDPSEASITLPTPVADIARDLREGMQEIRFVNNGGYVARFHVTYVDSSGREQRHASGSLSLGQTWTVRFRGIHASKATASAEVMTGLVWAPWHDIFRQEVGGDACFKVWGTSLSTSHGRC
;
A
#
# COMPACT_ATOMS: atom_id res chain seq x y z
N MET A 1 54.13 36.10 -42.58
CA MET A 1 54.26 35.37 -41.31
C MET A 1 53.77 36.26 -40.17
N ARG A 2 52.98 35.68 -39.26
CA ARG A 2 52.58 36.15 -37.90
C ARG A 2 51.57 37.32 -37.76
N ARG A 3 50.36 36.90 -37.36
CA ARG A 3 49.32 37.61 -36.59
C ARG A 3 49.76 37.86 -35.15
N VAL A 4 49.25 38.92 -34.50
CA VAL A 4 48.76 39.00 -33.09
C VAL A 4 47.82 40.23 -33.02
N ALA A 5 46.50 40.08 -33.05
CA ALA A 5 45.53 39.90 -31.94
C ALA A 5 45.19 41.20 -31.16
N GLN A 6 43.99 41.74 -31.42
CA GLN A 6 43.27 42.67 -30.53
C GLN A 6 42.03 41.95 -30.01
N ALA A 7 41.85 41.97 -28.69
CA ALA A 7 40.73 41.37 -27.99
C ALA A 7 39.49 42.27 -28.08
N ILE A 8 38.36 41.70 -28.52
CA ILE A 8 37.03 42.32 -28.44
C ILE A 8 36.38 41.83 -27.15
N VAL A 9 36.06 42.76 -26.26
CA VAL A 9 35.20 42.51 -25.10
C VAL A 9 33.76 42.55 -25.61
N ALA A 10 33.11 41.38 -25.68
CA ALA A 10 31.68 41.26 -25.96
C ALA A 10 30.91 41.16 -24.63
N THR A 11 30.16 42.21 -24.32
CA THR A 11 29.19 42.24 -23.22
C THR A 11 28.01 41.34 -23.60
N LEU A 12 27.91 40.16 -22.98
CA LEU A 12 26.75 39.28 -23.09
C LEU A 12 25.58 39.86 -22.28
N ALA A 13 24.61 40.45 -22.99
CA ALA A 13 23.30 40.71 -22.43
C ALA A 13 22.53 39.39 -22.30
N CYS A 14 22.29 38.93 -21.07
CA CYS A 14 21.35 37.86 -20.79
C CYS A 14 19.91 38.35 -21.07
N THR A 15 19.39 38.09 -22.26
CA THR A 15 17.95 38.09 -22.48
C THR A 15 17.37 36.80 -21.90
N ALA A 16 16.71 36.89 -20.76
CA ALA A 16 15.88 35.83 -20.20
C ALA A 16 14.64 35.64 -21.09
N SER A 17 14.77 34.89 -22.18
CA SER A 17 13.62 34.33 -22.88
C SER A 17 13.07 33.19 -22.03
N GLY A 18 12.04 33.48 -21.24
CA GLY A 18 11.20 32.48 -20.60
C GLY A 18 10.56 31.60 -21.66
N ALA A 19 11.21 30.48 -21.96
CA ALA A 19 10.58 29.38 -22.66
C ALA A 19 9.52 28.82 -21.71
N TRP A 20 8.27 29.17 -21.96
CA TRP A 20 7.12 28.45 -21.42
C TRP A 20 7.29 27.00 -21.85
N ALA A 21 7.74 26.13 -20.95
CA ALA A 21 7.71 24.70 -21.17
C ALA A 21 6.24 24.35 -21.43
N GLN A 22 5.91 24.08 -22.70
CA GLN A 22 4.58 23.60 -23.06
C GLN A 22 4.38 22.32 -22.25
N ALA A 23 3.39 22.34 -21.36
CA ALA A 23 3.12 21.21 -20.50
C ALA A 23 2.63 20.05 -21.39
N VAL A 24 3.47 19.03 -21.56
CA VAL A 24 3.21 17.91 -22.48
C VAL A 24 2.31 16.88 -21.79
N ASP A 25 1.34 16.35 -22.54
CA ASP A 25 0.53 15.20 -22.12
C ASP A 25 1.44 14.04 -21.68
N THR A 26 1.22 13.50 -20.48
CA THR A 26 1.88 12.27 -20.04
C THR A 26 0.99 11.08 -20.38
N ARG A 27 1.52 10.11 -21.14
CA ARG A 27 0.81 8.88 -21.51
C ARG A 27 1.60 7.66 -21.08
N PHE A 28 0.92 6.69 -20.48
CA PHE A 28 1.52 5.41 -20.15
C PHE A 28 0.44 4.33 -20.06
N SER A 29 0.85 3.07 -20.23
CA SER A 29 -0.04 1.93 -20.13
C SER A 29 0.48 0.91 -19.13
N VAL A 30 -0.42 0.14 -18.52
CA VAL A 30 -0.08 -0.99 -17.65
C VAL A 30 -0.91 -2.21 -18.04
N ALA A 31 -0.41 -3.40 -17.73
CA ALA A 31 -1.23 -4.60 -17.72
C ALA A 31 -1.71 -4.89 -16.29
N ILE A 32 -2.94 -5.40 -16.15
CA ILE A 32 -3.48 -5.88 -14.87
C ILE A 32 -3.95 -7.32 -15.04
N LEU A 33 -3.43 -8.18 -14.17
CA LEU A 33 -3.50 -9.63 -14.21
C LEU A 33 -3.92 -10.13 -12.83
N SER A 34 -4.97 -10.95 -12.70
CA SER A 34 -5.36 -11.58 -11.43
C SER A 34 -5.67 -13.05 -11.59
N ASN A 35 -5.76 -13.74 -10.44
CA ASN A 35 -6.30 -15.09 -10.31
C ASN A 35 -5.62 -16.10 -11.24
N LEU A 36 -4.28 -16.14 -11.20
CA LEU A 36 -3.52 -17.18 -11.87
C LEU A 36 -3.76 -18.55 -11.21
N ALA A 37 -3.98 -18.54 -9.89
CA ALA A 37 -4.38 -19.67 -9.06
C ALA A 37 -3.57 -20.96 -9.29
N TYR A 38 -2.29 -20.85 -9.63
CA TYR A 38 -1.48 -22.01 -10.01
C TYR A 38 -1.36 -23.02 -8.85
N PRO A 39 -1.59 -24.33 -9.05
CA PRO A 39 -1.74 -25.05 -10.32
C PRO A 39 -3.19 -25.43 -10.68
N GLU A 40 -4.18 -24.71 -10.16
CA GLU A 40 -5.57 -25.00 -10.49
C GLU A 40 -5.89 -24.54 -11.93
N PRO A 41 -6.64 -25.33 -12.72
CA PRO A 41 -7.13 -24.88 -14.00
C PRO A 41 -8.29 -23.91 -13.74
N ALA A 42 -8.73 -23.18 -14.76
CA ALA A 42 -10.09 -22.66 -14.65
C ALA A 42 -11.09 -23.80 -14.55
N ARG A 43 -12.03 -23.64 -13.63
CA ARG A 43 -13.20 -24.50 -13.52
C ARG A 43 -14.02 -24.43 -14.81
N GLY A 44 -14.61 -25.56 -15.22
CA GLY A 44 -15.56 -25.61 -16.35
C GLY A 44 -14.96 -26.17 -17.65
N PRO A 45 -15.52 -25.82 -18.83
CA PRO A 45 -15.21 -26.43 -20.13
C PRO A 45 -13.80 -26.08 -20.68
N TRP A 46 -12.94 -25.48 -19.85
CA TRP A 46 -11.66 -24.90 -20.25
C TRP A 46 -10.48 -25.86 -20.10
N SER A 47 -10.72 -27.10 -19.66
CA SER A 47 -9.67 -28.11 -19.59
C SER A 47 -9.23 -28.53 -21.00
N ARG A 48 -7.95 -28.37 -21.30
CA ARG A 48 -7.35 -28.75 -22.59
C ARG A 48 -6.84 -30.19 -22.56
N THR A 49 -6.27 -30.62 -21.44
CA THR A 49 -5.58 -31.90 -21.32
C THR A 49 -6.21 -32.85 -20.31
N GLY A 50 -7.15 -32.38 -19.50
CA GLY A 50 -7.60 -33.09 -18.31
C GLY A 50 -6.62 -33.02 -17.13
N ASP A 51 -5.44 -32.41 -17.32
CA ASP A 51 -4.47 -32.12 -16.26
C ASP A 51 -4.57 -30.64 -15.84
N PRO A 52 -5.17 -30.36 -14.67
CA PRO A 52 -5.16 -29.08 -13.98
C PRO A 52 -3.88 -28.26 -14.12
N LYS A 53 -2.75 -28.89 -13.83
CA LYS A 53 -1.46 -28.23 -13.73
C LYS A 53 -0.98 -27.84 -15.13
N ALA A 54 -0.95 -28.78 -16.06
CA ALA A 54 -0.50 -28.52 -17.43
C ALA A 54 -1.35 -27.45 -18.14
N ASP A 55 -2.65 -27.42 -17.85
CA ASP A 55 -3.56 -26.41 -18.38
C ASP A 55 -3.26 -25.02 -17.76
N ALA A 56 -3.06 -24.95 -16.45
CA ALA A 56 -2.66 -23.72 -15.76
C ALA A 56 -1.32 -23.17 -16.28
N GLU A 57 -0.29 -24.03 -16.44
CA GLU A 57 1.02 -23.63 -16.97
C GLU A 57 0.91 -23.04 -18.37
N HIS A 58 0.10 -23.67 -19.22
CA HIS A 58 -0.17 -23.21 -20.57
C HIS A 58 -0.82 -21.84 -20.59
N PHE A 59 -1.90 -21.64 -19.82
CA PHE A 59 -2.64 -20.37 -19.82
C PHE A 59 -1.82 -19.22 -19.22
N ILE A 60 -1.07 -19.47 -18.15
CA ILE A 60 -0.18 -18.47 -17.55
C ILE A 60 0.91 -18.07 -18.55
N SER A 61 1.58 -19.05 -19.17
CA SER A 61 2.61 -18.82 -20.18
C SER A 61 2.09 -18.03 -21.39
N GLN A 62 0.87 -18.32 -21.83
CA GLN A 62 0.24 -17.60 -22.94
C GLN A 62 -0.05 -16.14 -22.58
N ARG A 63 -0.54 -15.85 -21.37
CA ARG A 63 -0.80 -14.48 -20.90
C ARG A 63 0.48 -13.67 -20.79
N VAL A 64 1.54 -14.24 -20.23
CA VAL A 64 2.87 -13.59 -20.20
C VAL A 64 3.36 -13.29 -21.61
N GLY A 65 3.25 -14.25 -22.53
CA GLY A 65 3.61 -14.06 -23.94
C GLY A 65 2.79 -12.96 -24.63
N ALA A 66 1.48 -12.88 -24.37
CA ALA A 66 0.58 -11.85 -24.88
C ALA A 66 0.96 -10.46 -24.37
N ILE A 67 1.24 -10.32 -23.08
CA ILE A 67 1.67 -9.06 -22.45
C ILE A 67 2.99 -8.60 -23.05
N ASN A 68 3.96 -9.50 -23.25
CA ASN A 68 5.23 -9.15 -23.89
C ASN A 68 5.05 -8.70 -25.35
N ARG A 69 4.21 -9.40 -26.14
CA ARG A 69 3.87 -8.96 -27.50
C ARG A 69 3.28 -7.55 -27.48
N ARG A 70 2.27 -7.32 -26.64
CA ARG A 70 1.65 -5.99 -26.49
C ARG A 70 2.67 -4.93 -26.09
N SER A 71 3.58 -5.24 -25.16
CA SER A 71 4.59 -4.29 -24.69
C SER A 71 5.62 -3.91 -25.74
N ARG A 72 5.88 -4.77 -26.74
CA ARG A 72 6.73 -4.40 -27.88
C ARG A 72 6.04 -3.45 -28.85
N ASP A 73 4.73 -3.62 -29.04
CA ASP A 73 3.94 -2.75 -29.94
C ASP A 73 3.56 -1.43 -29.26
N GLN A 74 3.25 -1.49 -27.95
CA GLN A 74 2.87 -0.38 -27.11
C GLN A 74 3.52 -0.54 -25.72
N PRO A 75 4.63 0.17 -25.44
CA PRO A 75 5.37 0.03 -24.19
C PRO A 75 4.49 0.10 -22.94
N LEU A 76 4.54 -0.96 -22.14
CA LEU A 76 3.88 -1.03 -20.84
C LEU A 76 4.87 -0.62 -19.75
N LEU A 77 4.41 0.24 -18.83
CA LEU A 77 5.21 0.69 -17.70
C LEU A 77 5.45 -0.44 -16.69
N ALA A 78 4.44 -1.26 -16.45
CA ALA A 78 4.47 -2.36 -15.51
C ALA A 78 3.31 -3.34 -15.76
N THR A 79 3.44 -4.53 -15.20
CA THR A 79 2.36 -5.51 -15.06
C THR A 79 1.98 -5.63 -13.59
N PHE A 80 0.77 -5.23 -13.25
CA PHE A 80 0.21 -5.42 -11.91
C PHE A 80 -0.41 -6.81 -11.78
N LEU A 81 0.03 -7.57 -10.78
CA LEU A 81 -0.48 -8.89 -10.44
C LEU A 81 -1.41 -8.74 -9.22
N ASN A 82 -2.71 -8.59 -9.47
CA ASN A 82 -3.75 -8.32 -8.48
C ASN A 82 -4.18 -9.59 -7.71
N GLY A 83 -3.20 -10.28 -7.11
CA GLY A 83 -3.35 -11.40 -6.19
C GLY A 83 -3.95 -12.69 -6.75
N ASN A 84 -4.02 -13.70 -5.86
CA ASN A 84 -4.38 -15.07 -6.17
C ASN A 84 -3.47 -15.65 -7.27
N LEU A 85 -2.16 -15.50 -7.06
CA LEU A 85 -1.16 -15.97 -8.02
C LEU A 85 -0.95 -17.47 -7.92
N THR A 86 -1.07 -17.98 -6.70
CA THR A 86 -0.96 -19.37 -6.35
C THR A 86 -2.29 -19.90 -5.80
N ALA A 87 -2.49 -21.20 -5.86
CA ALA A 87 -3.65 -21.85 -5.25
C ALA A 87 -3.53 -21.91 -3.72
N SER A 88 -2.28 -22.00 -3.22
CA SER A 88 -1.99 -22.23 -1.80
C SER A 88 -0.58 -21.79 -1.35
N GLY A 89 0.10 -20.89 -2.07
CA GLY A 89 1.37 -20.30 -1.63
C GLY A 89 2.56 -21.25 -1.43
N ARG A 90 2.54 -22.44 -2.06
CA ARG A 90 3.60 -23.45 -1.89
C ARG A 90 4.88 -23.12 -2.68
N ASP A 91 5.99 -23.74 -2.31
CA ASP A 91 7.31 -23.54 -2.95
C ASP A 91 7.29 -23.85 -4.44
N ASP A 92 6.72 -24.99 -4.82
CA ASP A 92 6.60 -25.44 -6.21
C ASP A 92 5.76 -24.45 -7.03
N GLN A 93 4.73 -23.89 -6.41
CA GLN A 93 3.85 -22.90 -7.03
C GLN A 93 4.57 -21.58 -7.27
N TRP A 94 5.23 -21.06 -6.24
CA TRP A 94 6.01 -19.83 -6.37
C TRP A 94 7.20 -19.97 -7.30
N THR A 95 7.85 -21.15 -7.34
CA THR A 95 8.94 -21.42 -8.29
C THR A 95 8.47 -21.27 -9.73
N PHE A 96 7.30 -21.84 -10.07
CA PHE A 96 6.71 -21.69 -11.39
C PHE A 96 6.31 -20.23 -11.67
N ILE A 97 5.56 -19.60 -10.76
CA ILE A 97 5.09 -18.22 -10.93
C ILE A 97 6.26 -17.26 -11.08
N GLU A 98 7.27 -17.29 -10.21
CA GLU A 98 8.46 -16.43 -10.32
C GLU A 98 9.24 -16.69 -11.61
N GLY A 99 9.23 -17.93 -12.13
CA GLY A 99 9.78 -18.25 -13.46
C GLY A 99 9.06 -17.50 -14.58
N GLU A 100 7.73 -17.47 -14.54
CA GLU A 100 6.91 -16.73 -15.49
C GLU A 100 7.04 -15.20 -15.31
N LEU A 101 7.15 -14.70 -14.07
CA LEU A 101 7.37 -13.28 -13.83
C LEU A 101 8.71 -12.79 -14.38
N LYS A 102 9.77 -13.62 -14.32
CA LYS A 102 11.07 -13.30 -14.93
C LYS A 102 11.03 -13.21 -16.45
N ARG A 103 10.01 -13.82 -17.09
CA ARG A 103 9.82 -13.72 -18.55
C ARG A 103 9.14 -12.42 -18.97
N LEU A 104 8.49 -11.70 -18.06
CA LEU A 104 7.88 -10.41 -18.38
C LEU A 104 8.98 -9.40 -18.76
N GLU A 105 8.77 -8.69 -19.87
CA GLU A 105 9.72 -7.70 -20.41
C GLU A 105 9.62 -6.33 -19.70
N MET A 106 8.79 -6.25 -18.65
CA MET A 106 8.53 -5.07 -17.84
C MET A 106 8.40 -5.46 -16.37
N PRO A 107 8.55 -4.51 -15.42
CA PRO A 107 8.44 -4.80 -13.99
C PRO A 107 7.09 -5.44 -13.63
N ALA A 108 7.14 -6.52 -12.87
CA ALA A 108 5.98 -7.17 -12.26
C ALA A 108 5.76 -6.59 -10.86
N LEU A 109 4.58 -6.03 -10.61
CA LEU A 109 4.21 -5.43 -9.33
C LEU A 109 3.12 -6.27 -8.69
N LEU A 110 3.47 -7.00 -7.62
CA LEU A 110 2.61 -8.05 -7.09
C LEU A 110 1.82 -7.64 -5.85
N ALA A 111 0.56 -8.06 -5.84
CA ALA A 111 -0.30 -8.16 -4.68
C ALA A 111 -0.48 -9.64 -4.33
N LEU A 112 -0.76 -9.91 -3.06
CA LEU A 112 -1.17 -11.23 -2.59
C LEU A 112 -2.70 -11.26 -2.49
N GLY A 113 -3.32 -12.40 -2.74
CA GLY A 113 -4.75 -12.64 -2.54
C GLY A 113 -5.01 -13.80 -1.59
N ASP A 114 -6.26 -14.02 -1.22
CA ASP A 114 -6.68 -15.00 -0.22
C ASP A 114 -6.18 -16.42 -0.48
N ARG A 115 -6.00 -16.82 -1.74
CA ARG A 115 -5.44 -18.13 -2.08
C ARG A 115 -3.94 -18.23 -1.81
N ASP A 116 -3.23 -17.10 -1.81
CA ASP A 116 -1.81 -17.07 -1.50
C ASP A 116 -1.57 -17.32 0.01
N TYR A 117 -2.48 -16.88 0.91
CA TYR A 117 -2.27 -16.94 2.37
C TYR A 117 -3.38 -17.59 3.24
N GLN A 118 -4.64 -17.77 2.80
CA GLN A 118 -5.76 -18.28 3.63
C GLN A 118 -5.99 -19.79 3.53
N ASN A 119 -5.80 -20.40 2.35
CA ASN A 119 -6.02 -21.84 2.13
C ASN A 119 -4.95 -22.73 2.78
N GLN A 120 -4.31 -22.21 3.81
CA GLN A 120 -3.08 -22.67 4.47
C GLN A 120 -3.35 -23.46 5.75
N VAL A 121 -4.60 -23.46 6.26
CA VAL A 121 -4.93 -24.06 7.56
C VAL A 121 -4.74 -25.58 7.56
N ASP A 122 -4.81 -26.25 6.40
CA ASP A 122 -4.85 -27.73 6.35
C ASP A 122 -3.77 -28.41 5.48
N GLY A 123 -2.72 -27.73 4.98
CA GLY A 123 -1.79 -28.42 4.06
C GLY A 123 -0.41 -27.83 3.81
N CYS A 124 -0.09 -26.64 4.32
CA CYS A 124 1.31 -26.24 4.39
C CYS A 124 1.92 -26.83 5.64
N GLY A 125 3.10 -27.44 5.49
CA GLY A 125 3.93 -27.81 6.63
C GLY A 125 3.98 -26.65 7.63
N PRO A 126 3.97 -26.95 8.93
CA PRO A 126 3.67 -25.96 9.97
C PRO A 126 4.46 -24.67 9.73
N TYR A 127 3.74 -23.61 9.39
CA TYR A 127 4.21 -22.21 9.44
C TYR A 127 5.11 -21.70 8.28
N GLU A 128 5.31 -22.42 7.17
CA GLU A 128 6.24 -21.96 6.11
C GLU A 128 5.64 -20.96 5.12
N CYS A 129 4.41 -21.19 4.68
CA CYS A 129 3.89 -20.50 3.51
C CYS A 129 3.54 -19.03 3.79
N LEU A 130 2.99 -18.68 4.97
CA LEU A 130 2.75 -17.27 5.32
C LEU A 130 4.07 -16.47 5.35
N HIS A 131 5.10 -17.00 6.01
CA HIS A 131 6.41 -16.34 6.05
C HIS A 131 7.01 -16.20 4.65
N ARG A 132 6.92 -17.24 3.82
CA ARG A 132 7.37 -17.21 2.43
C ARG A 132 6.65 -16.14 1.61
N ASN A 133 5.32 -16.08 1.68
CA ASN A 133 4.53 -15.10 0.94
C ASN A 133 4.91 -13.65 1.32
N VAL A 134 5.15 -13.40 2.61
CA VAL A 134 5.68 -12.12 3.09
C VAL A 134 7.06 -11.82 2.48
N ASP A 135 7.97 -12.80 2.46
CA ASP A 135 9.30 -12.67 1.88
C ASP A 135 9.25 -12.47 0.35
N VAL A 136 8.35 -13.16 -0.35
CA VAL A 136 8.11 -13.01 -1.79
C VAL A 136 7.62 -11.59 -2.08
N LEU A 137 6.57 -11.13 -1.39
CA LEU A 137 6.05 -9.78 -1.57
C LEU A 137 7.17 -8.74 -1.40
N GLN A 138 7.90 -8.77 -0.29
CA GLN A 138 8.97 -7.80 -0.02
C GLN A 138 10.06 -7.77 -1.11
N ARG A 139 10.40 -8.93 -1.71
CA ARG A 139 11.41 -9.00 -2.78
C ARG A 139 10.95 -8.39 -4.11
N HIS A 140 9.65 -8.38 -4.39
CA HIS A 140 9.09 -7.89 -5.65
C HIS A 140 8.52 -6.47 -5.55
N LEU A 141 8.50 -5.88 -4.35
CA LEU A 141 8.10 -4.49 -4.20
C LEU A 141 9.15 -3.55 -4.78
N PRO A 142 8.72 -2.49 -5.47
CA PRO A 142 9.64 -1.45 -5.88
C PRO A 142 10.18 -0.73 -4.63
N ALA A 143 11.41 -0.24 -4.70
CA ALA A 143 12.08 0.40 -3.56
C ALA A 143 11.35 1.64 -3.01
N ASP A 144 10.50 2.26 -3.81
CA ASP A 144 9.69 3.43 -3.45
C ASP A 144 8.25 3.08 -3.03
N ALA A 145 7.92 1.79 -2.86
CA ALA A 145 6.63 1.37 -2.33
C ALA A 145 6.43 1.82 -0.88
N ASN A 146 5.26 2.36 -0.58
CA ASN A 146 4.79 2.56 0.79
C ASN A 146 4.09 1.29 1.28
N LEU A 147 4.81 0.42 1.97
CA LEU A 147 4.31 -0.86 2.48
C LEU A 147 3.80 -0.74 3.93
N ASP A 148 2.63 -1.30 4.21
CA ASP A 148 2.11 -1.49 5.57
C ASP A 148 2.76 -2.70 6.26
N LEU A 149 3.94 -2.46 6.82
CA LEU A 149 4.68 -3.46 7.59
C LEU A 149 5.56 -2.82 8.66
N ASP A 150 5.26 -3.07 9.93
CA ASP A 150 6.14 -2.76 11.06
C ASP A 150 7.06 -3.96 11.32
N VAL A 151 8.36 -3.70 11.45
CA VAL A 151 9.36 -4.73 11.74
C VAL A 151 10.02 -4.39 13.07
N ARG A 152 9.90 -5.30 14.04
CA ARG A 152 10.50 -5.17 15.37
C ARG A 152 11.46 -6.29 15.62
N GLU A 153 12.61 -5.94 16.19
CA GLU A 153 13.59 -6.90 16.67
C GLU A 153 13.77 -6.73 18.18
N TYR A 154 13.66 -7.82 18.92
CA TYR A 154 13.78 -7.81 20.38
C TYR A 154 14.26 -9.17 20.92
N LEU A 155 14.74 -9.17 22.17
CA LEU A 155 15.15 -10.38 22.88
C LEU A 155 14.02 -10.90 23.76
N ASN A 156 13.66 -12.17 23.60
CA ASN A 156 12.70 -12.87 24.47
C ASN A 156 13.07 -14.36 24.57
N GLY A 157 14.15 -14.67 25.28
CA GLY A 157 14.75 -16.01 25.33
C GLY A 157 15.52 -16.40 24.06
N THR A 158 15.06 -15.95 22.89
CA THR A 158 15.77 -15.98 21.61
C THR A 158 15.75 -14.59 20.96
N ASN A 159 16.55 -14.39 19.91
CA ASN A 159 16.36 -13.23 19.03
C ASN A 159 14.99 -13.37 18.37
N VAL A 160 14.14 -12.36 18.46
CA VAL A 160 12.82 -12.33 17.82
C VAL A 160 12.80 -11.25 16.75
N ARG A 161 12.34 -11.60 15.55
CA ARG A 161 11.96 -10.65 14.50
C ARG A 161 10.45 -10.77 14.26
N GLU A 162 9.71 -9.76 14.67
CA GLU A 162 8.26 -9.68 14.47
C GLU A 162 7.94 -8.74 13.31
N GLN A 163 7.16 -9.22 12.37
CA GLN A 163 6.67 -8.48 11.21
C GLN A 163 5.16 -8.36 11.32
N ARG A 164 4.65 -7.14 11.49
CA ARG A 164 3.23 -6.88 11.74
C ARG A 164 2.67 -5.84 10.79
N GLY A 165 1.63 -6.17 10.04
CA GLY A 165 1.02 -5.26 9.07
C GLY A 165 0.00 -5.95 8.18
N SER A 166 -0.74 -5.18 7.38
CA SER A 166 -1.70 -5.75 6.43
C SER A 166 -1.06 -6.22 5.13
N LEU A 167 0.24 -5.92 4.94
CA LEU A 167 0.96 -6.12 3.67
C LEU A 167 0.38 -5.32 2.50
N GLY A 168 -0.62 -4.46 2.71
CA GLY A 168 -1.07 -3.50 1.71
C GLY A 168 0.07 -2.55 1.35
N TRP A 169 0.14 -2.15 0.09
CA TRP A 169 1.18 -1.22 -0.34
C TRP A 169 0.69 -0.28 -1.43
N SER A 170 1.34 0.87 -1.55
CA SER A 170 1.02 1.85 -2.58
C SER A 170 2.28 2.36 -3.27
N VAL A 171 2.11 2.85 -4.50
CA VAL A 171 3.19 3.40 -5.29
C VAL A 171 2.68 4.50 -6.22
N ARG A 172 3.55 5.47 -6.50
CA ARG A 172 3.25 6.54 -7.45
C ARG A 172 3.95 6.27 -8.77
N ARG A 173 3.19 6.32 -9.86
CA ARG A 173 3.71 6.12 -11.22
C ARG A 173 3.09 7.16 -12.14
N ASN A 174 3.91 7.99 -12.77
CA ASN A 174 3.50 8.99 -13.76
C ASN A 174 2.28 9.84 -13.33
N GLY A 175 2.28 10.27 -12.07
CA GLY A 175 1.23 11.13 -11.50
C GLY A 175 -0.04 10.39 -11.05
N VAL A 176 -0.07 9.06 -11.09
CA VAL A 176 -1.17 8.23 -10.58
C VAL A 176 -0.73 7.49 -9.32
N HIS A 177 -1.58 7.46 -8.30
CA HIS A 177 -1.37 6.71 -7.07
C HIS A 177 -2.07 5.36 -7.16
N PHE A 178 -1.27 4.29 -7.22
CA PHE A 178 -1.75 2.91 -7.24
C PHE A 178 -1.67 2.35 -5.82
N VAL A 179 -2.75 1.71 -5.37
CA VAL A 179 -2.82 1.07 -4.06
C VAL A 179 -3.23 -0.38 -4.25
N THR A 180 -2.54 -1.31 -3.61
CA THR A 180 -2.98 -2.70 -3.52
C THR A 180 -3.40 -3.01 -2.08
N VAL A 181 -4.51 -3.71 -1.95
CA VAL A 181 -5.00 -4.19 -0.65
C VAL A 181 -4.85 -5.70 -0.65
N ASN A 182 -3.71 -6.18 -0.15
CA ASN A 182 -3.29 -7.58 -0.26
C ASN A 182 -4.14 -8.56 0.57
N LEU A 183 -5.07 -8.08 1.41
CA LEU A 183 -5.91 -8.92 2.25
C LEU A 183 -7.39 -8.54 2.06
N ALA A 184 -8.28 -9.53 2.11
CA ALA A 184 -9.69 -9.25 2.39
C ALA A 184 -9.75 -8.41 3.68
N PRO A 185 -10.55 -7.32 3.75
CA PRO A 185 -10.48 -6.32 4.84
C PRO A 185 -10.61 -6.85 6.29
N ARG A 186 -11.08 -8.10 6.44
CA ARG A 186 -11.28 -8.82 7.70
C ARG A 186 -10.13 -9.75 8.12
N HIS A 187 -9.17 -10.03 7.24
CA HIS A 187 -8.24 -11.13 7.49
C HIS A 187 -7.17 -10.74 8.53
N ALA A 188 -7.09 -11.55 9.58
CA ALA A 188 -6.00 -11.51 10.56
C ALA A 188 -5.46 -12.93 10.73
N ALA A 189 -4.14 -13.04 10.77
CA ALA A 189 -3.44 -14.31 10.95
C ALA A 189 -2.15 -14.07 11.70
N ARG A 190 -1.73 -15.03 12.53
CA ARG A 190 -0.44 -14.96 13.22
C ARG A 190 0.28 -16.29 13.07
N SER A 191 1.55 -16.22 12.69
CA SER A 191 2.44 -17.37 12.57
C SER A 191 3.76 -17.09 13.26
N SER A 192 4.36 -18.12 13.84
CA SER A 192 5.66 -18.06 14.49
C SER A 192 6.47 -19.28 14.09
N ARG A 193 7.74 -19.08 13.70
CA ARG A 193 8.69 -20.15 13.38
C ARG A 193 10.04 -19.87 14.02
N TYR A 194 10.73 -20.92 14.44
CA TYR A 194 12.12 -20.82 14.87
C TYR A 194 13.07 -21.21 13.74
N ILE A 195 14.00 -20.32 13.40
CA ILE A 195 15.02 -20.54 12.37
C ILE A 195 16.33 -20.91 13.06
N TRP A 196 16.63 -22.20 13.10
CA TRP A 196 17.82 -22.77 13.73
C TRP A 196 19.11 -22.13 13.21
N GLN A 197 19.25 -21.94 11.89
CA GLN A 197 20.47 -21.38 11.29
C GLN A 197 20.71 -19.91 11.67
N LYS A 198 19.67 -19.20 12.13
CA LYS A 198 19.75 -17.79 12.55
C LYS A 198 19.62 -17.62 14.06
N ALA A 199 19.44 -18.71 14.80
CA ALA A 199 19.08 -18.71 16.23
C ALA A 199 17.98 -17.67 16.55
N ARG A 200 16.95 -17.60 15.68
CA ARG A 200 15.97 -16.51 15.67
C ARG A 200 14.55 -17.04 15.53
N THR A 201 13.63 -16.54 16.36
CA THR A 201 12.19 -16.69 16.16
C THR A 201 11.71 -15.60 15.19
N GLU A 202 11.02 -15.99 14.14
CA GLU A 202 10.31 -15.06 13.27
C GLU A 202 8.81 -15.15 13.56
N ILE A 203 8.17 -13.99 13.73
CA ILE A 203 6.74 -13.86 13.90
C ILE A 203 6.20 -13.03 12.74
N VAL A 204 5.10 -13.48 12.13
CA VAL A 204 4.32 -12.70 11.17
C VAL A 204 2.92 -12.53 11.75
N GLU A 205 2.45 -11.30 11.85
CA GLU A 205 1.09 -10.94 12.26
C GLU A 205 0.42 -10.08 11.18
N LEU A 206 -0.57 -10.66 10.51
CA LEU A 206 -1.42 -9.97 9.56
C LEU A 206 -2.56 -9.26 10.29
N ILE A 207 -2.79 -8.00 9.93
CA ILE A 207 -3.86 -7.15 10.49
C ILE A 207 -4.70 -6.54 9.38
N SER A 208 -5.86 -5.97 9.76
CA SER A 208 -6.74 -5.31 8.79
C SER A 208 -6.02 -4.16 8.05
N PRO A 209 -6.18 -4.04 6.72
CA PRO A 209 -5.61 -2.96 5.93
C PRO A 209 -6.34 -1.62 6.09
N LEU A 210 -7.55 -1.61 6.65
CA LEU A 210 -8.42 -0.42 6.61
C LEU A 210 -7.82 0.82 7.29
N PRO A 211 -7.15 0.73 8.46
CA PRO A 211 -6.53 1.90 9.08
C PRO A 211 -5.39 2.49 8.23
N TRP A 212 -4.53 1.63 7.69
CA TRP A 212 -3.43 2.06 6.82
C TRP A 212 -3.96 2.61 5.49
N LEU A 213 -4.91 1.93 4.85
CA LEU A 213 -5.53 2.34 3.60
C LEU A 213 -6.18 3.72 3.74
N ALA A 214 -6.91 3.96 4.82
CA ALA A 214 -7.48 5.28 5.10
C ALA A 214 -6.39 6.36 5.14
N GLN A 215 -5.25 6.09 5.79
CA GLN A 215 -4.14 7.03 5.87
C GLN A 215 -3.45 7.23 4.50
N ASP A 216 -3.30 6.16 3.72
CA ASP A 216 -2.67 6.20 2.39
C ASP A 216 -3.53 6.97 1.37
N LEU A 217 -4.82 6.66 1.28
CA LEU A 217 -5.80 7.37 0.45
C LEU A 217 -5.86 8.86 0.82
N ARG A 218 -5.85 9.14 2.13
CA ARG A 218 -5.79 10.50 2.68
C ARG A 218 -4.57 11.27 2.17
N LYS A 219 -3.38 10.65 2.24
CA LYS A 219 -2.12 11.26 1.76
C LYS A 219 -2.14 11.47 0.24
N ALA A 220 -2.66 10.52 -0.53
CA ALA A 220 -2.75 10.62 -1.98
C ALA A 220 -3.70 11.74 -2.42
N ARG A 221 -4.84 11.90 -1.74
CA ARG A 221 -5.77 13.01 -1.99
C ARG A 221 -5.22 14.36 -1.58
N ALA A 222 -4.57 14.45 -0.43
CA ALA A 222 -3.86 15.68 -0.03
C ALA A 222 -2.79 16.08 -1.06
N ALA A 223 -2.19 15.11 -1.75
CA ALA A 223 -1.18 15.33 -2.77
C ALA A 223 -1.74 15.63 -4.17
N GLY A 224 -3.06 15.75 -4.36
CA GLY A 224 -3.61 16.07 -5.67
C GLY A 224 -3.78 14.87 -6.61
N LEU A 225 -3.53 13.64 -6.14
CA LEU A 225 -3.33 12.51 -7.04
C LEU A 225 -4.65 11.81 -7.39
N PRO A 226 -4.86 11.40 -8.66
CA PRO A 226 -5.84 10.38 -9.00
C PRO A 226 -5.43 9.05 -8.37
N ILE A 227 -6.42 8.31 -7.86
CA ILE A 227 -6.20 7.05 -7.14
C ILE A 227 -6.84 5.88 -7.90
N VAL A 228 -6.05 4.83 -8.05
CA VAL A 228 -6.46 3.52 -8.56
C VAL A 228 -6.21 2.49 -7.47
N VAL A 229 -7.24 1.70 -7.13
CA VAL A 229 -7.13 0.62 -6.14
C VAL A 229 -7.20 -0.73 -6.84
N LEU A 230 -6.29 -1.63 -6.46
CA LEU A 230 -6.26 -3.04 -6.86
C LEU A 230 -6.65 -3.88 -5.64
N TYR A 231 -7.74 -4.64 -5.78
CA TYR A 231 -8.29 -5.49 -4.75
C TYR A 231 -8.37 -6.93 -5.27
N PRO A 232 -7.59 -7.88 -4.73
CA PRO A 232 -7.56 -9.26 -5.20
C PRO A 232 -8.86 -10.04 -4.97
N GLY A 233 -9.66 -9.63 -3.98
CA GLY A 233 -10.90 -10.31 -3.61
C GLY A 233 -12.05 -10.09 -4.60
N GLY A 234 -13.05 -10.97 -4.53
CA GLY A 234 -14.31 -10.86 -5.28
C GLY A 234 -15.44 -10.18 -4.49
N MET A 235 -16.63 -10.19 -5.08
CA MET A 235 -17.86 -9.64 -4.49
C MET A 235 -18.60 -10.63 -3.57
N ASP A 236 -18.06 -11.83 -3.37
CA ASP A 236 -18.68 -12.92 -2.61
C ASP A 236 -19.02 -12.55 -1.16
N ASN A 237 -18.42 -11.48 -0.63
CA ASN A 237 -18.63 -10.96 0.71
C ASN A 237 -19.18 -9.52 0.69
N ALA A 238 -19.99 -9.15 -0.29
CA ALA A 238 -20.49 -7.77 -0.44
C ALA A 238 -21.28 -7.24 0.78
N SER A 239 -21.84 -8.13 1.60
CA SER A 239 -22.55 -7.81 2.84
C SER A 239 -21.65 -7.75 4.08
N ASP A 240 -20.35 -8.08 3.96
CA ASP A 240 -19.41 -8.06 5.08
C ASP A 240 -19.17 -6.61 5.55
N PRO A 241 -19.30 -6.31 6.86
CA PRO A 241 -19.09 -4.95 7.37
C PRO A 241 -17.72 -4.35 7.04
N SER A 242 -16.69 -5.18 6.96
CA SER A 242 -15.32 -4.75 6.60
C SER A 242 -15.24 -4.39 5.13
N PHE A 243 -15.96 -5.11 4.27
CA PHE A 243 -16.10 -4.77 2.85
C PHE A 243 -16.90 -3.49 2.64
N LEU A 244 -18.00 -3.30 3.38
CA LEU A 244 -18.76 -2.04 3.36
C LEU A 244 -17.91 -0.86 3.84
N THR A 245 -17.11 -1.06 4.89
CA THR A 245 -16.16 -0.05 5.39
C THR A 245 -15.08 0.25 4.34
N PHE A 246 -14.56 -0.77 3.65
CA PHE A 246 -13.63 -0.61 2.54
C PHE A 246 -14.24 0.26 1.44
N MET A 247 -15.44 -0.09 0.95
CA MET A 247 -16.13 0.69 -0.09
C MET A 247 -16.40 2.12 0.36
N SER A 248 -16.81 2.33 1.61
CA SER A 248 -17.02 3.66 2.18
C SER A 248 -15.73 4.50 2.20
N LEU A 249 -14.58 3.91 2.53
CA LEU A 249 -13.28 4.59 2.43
C LEU A 249 -12.96 4.99 0.99
N LEU A 250 -13.20 4.08 0.03
CA LEU A 250 -12.94 4.39 -1.37
C LEU A 250 -13.82 5.56 -1.85
N GLU A 251 -15.08 5.61 -1.45
CA GLU A 251 -16.00 6.68 -1.79
C GLU A 251 -15.64 8.00 -1.10
N GLN A 252 -15.33 7.95 0.20
CA GLN A 252 -14.91 9.10 0.99
C GLN A 252 -13.70 9.78 0.38
N TYR A 253 -12.73 9.00 -0.11
CA TYR A 253 -11.55 9.51 -0.79
C TYR A 253 -11.69 9.48 -2.31
N GLU A 254 -12.91 9.52 -2.84
CA GLU A 254 -13.25 9.68 -4.27
C GLU A 254 -12.46 8.78 -5.24
N VAL A 255 -12.09 7.55 -4.86
CA VAL A 255 -11.27 6.64 -5.68
C VAL A 255 -11.82 6.54 -7.09
N GLY A 256 -10.95 6.74 -8.09
CA GLY A 256 -11.38 6.89 -9.48
C GLY A 256 -11.68 5.55 -10.15
N ALA A 257 -10.92 4.51 -9.80
CA ALA A 257 -11.12 3.17 -10.32
C ALA A 257 -10.75 2.10 -9.29
N LEU A 258 -11.54 1.03 -9.27
CA LEU A 258 -11.29 -0.19 -8.49
C LEU A 258 -11.12 -1.36 -9.46
N PHE A 259 -9.96 -2.01 -9.43
CA PHE A 259 -9.69 -3.24 -10.15
C PHE A 259 -9.83 -4.42 -9.19
N MET A 260 -10.89 -5.20 -9.35
CA MET A 260 -11.15 -6.40 -8.57
C MET A 260 -10.56 -7.62 -9.26
N GLY A 261 -9.97 -8.52 -8.48
CA GLY A 261 -9.69 -9.88 -8.89
C GLY A 261 -10.99 -10.68 -8.87
N GLY A 262 -11.03 -11.76 -8.08
CA GLY A 262 -12.24 -12.55 -7.80
C GLY A 262 -13.09 -12.97 -9.00
N HIS A 263 -14.30 -13.49 -8.72
CA HIS A 263 -15.33 -13.67 -9.74
C HIS A 263 -16.33 -12.51 -9.66
N ALA A 264 -16.91 -12.14 -10.79
CA ALA A 264 -18.14 -11.36 -10.78
C ALA A 264 -19.27 -12.25 -10.25
N PRO A 265 -20.26 -11.72 -9.51
CA PRO A 265 -21.40 -12.53 -9.08
C PRO A 265 -22.11 -13.10 -10.33
N GLU A 266 -22.46 -14.39 -10.31
CA GLU A 266 -23.33 -14.99 -11.34
C GLU A 266 -24.59 -14.12 -11.49
N GLY A 267 -24.88 -13.67 -12.70
CA GLY A 267 -25.98 -12.72 -12.97
C GLY A 267 -25.58 -11.24 -12.94
N GLY A 268 -24.27 -10.93 -12.86
CA GLY A 268 -23.73 -9.61 -13.21
C GLY A 268 -24.30 -8.47 -12.38
N SER A 269 -24.74 -8.73 -11.15
CA SER A 269 -25.18 -7.65 -10.27
C SER A 269 -24.02 -6.67 -10.15
N PRO A 270 -24.16 -5.44 -10.67
CA PRO A 270 -23.12 -4.45 -10.59
C PRO A 270 -22.78 -4.23 -9.11
N PRO A 271 -21.57 -3.74 -8.79
CA PRO A 271 -21.29 -3.28 -7.44
C PRO A 271 -22.44 -2.38 -6.95
N PRO A 272 -22.76 -2.39 -5.65
CA PRO A 272 -23.80 -1.52 -5.10
C PRO A 272 -23.61 -0.10 -5.65
N PRO A 273 -24.71 0.62 -5.96
CA PRO A 273 -24.65 1.87 -6.70
C PRO A 273 -23.74 2.86 -5.98
N GLY A 274 -22.51 2.97 -6.50
CA GLY A 274 -21.45 3.80 -5.97
C GLY A 274 -20.80 4.54 -7.12
N LYS A 275 -20.21 5.72 -6.83
CA LYS A 275 -19.59 6.58 -7.85
C LYS A 275 -18.32 5.96 -8.48
N ILE A 276 -17.82 4.85 -7.93
CA ILE A 276 -16.54 4.25 -8.29
C ILE A 276 -16.70 3.31 -9.47
N ARG A 277 -15.90 3.54 -10.52
CA ARG A 277 -15.84 2.63 -11.67
C ARG A 277 -15.06 1.37 -11.29
N THR A 278 -15.70 0.21 -11.42
CA THR A 278 -15.13 -1.07 -11.01
C THR A 278 -14.89 -1.96 -12.23
N PHE A 279 -13.73 -2.62 -12.27
CA PHE A 279 -13.29 -3.49 -13.34
C PHE A 279 -12.84 -4.83 -12.78
N PHE A 280 -13.24 -5.94 -13.41
CA PHE A 280 -12.79 -7.28 -13.02
C PHE A 280 -11.61 -7.71 -13.89
N SER A 281 -10.42 -7.85 -13.28
CA SER A 281 -9.16 -8.25 -13.94
C SER A 281 -9.05 -9.75 -14.21
N SER A 282 -9.97 -10.54 -13.66
CA SER A 282 -10.27 -11.92 -14.03
C SER A 282 -11.78 -12.06 -14.13
N ALA A 283 -12.34 -12.05 -15.33
CA ALA A 283 -13.69 -12.60 -15.51
C ALA A 283 -13.62 -14.14 -15.39
N ASP A 284 -14.75 -14.85 -15.50
CA ASP A 284 -14.95 -16.30 -15.31
C ASP A 284 -14.10 -17.26 -16.19
N SER A 285 -13.00 -16.78 -16.79
CA SER A 285 -12.06 -17.48 -17.64
C SER A 285 -10.60 -17.16 -17.23
N PRO A 286 -9.71 -18.17 -17.21
CA PRO A 286 -8.32 -18.03 -16.75
C PRO A 286 -7.45 -17.24 -17.75
N GLN A 287 -8.03 -16.84 -18.88
CA GLN A 287 -7.36 -16.22 -20.02
C GLN A 287 -7.70 -14.74 -20.20
N THR A 288 -8.21 -14.08 -19.15
CA THR A 288 -8.68 -12.70 -19.26
C THR A 288 -7.76 -11.75 -18.53
N HIS A 289 -7.23 -10.71 -19.17
CA HIS A 289 -6.44 -9.66 -18.49
C HIS A 289 -6.83 -8.29 -19.05
N LEU A 290 -6.38 -7.23 -18.38
CA LEU A 290 -6.70 -5.86 -18.75
C LEU A 290 -5.45 -5.11 -19.21
N TYR A 291 -5.59 -4.30 -20.24
CA TYR A 291 -4.66 -3.21 -20.53
C TYR A 291 -5.30 -1.90 -20.12
N VAL A 292 -4.55 -1.07 -19.42
CA VAL A 292 -5.05 0.21 -18.91
C VAL A 292 -4.14 1.32 -19.39
N ALA A 293 -4.66 2.20 -20.24
CA ALA A 293 -3.95 3.35 -20.77
C ALA A 293 -4.37 4.62 -20.01
N PHE A 294 -3.40 5.35 -19.50
CA PHE A 294 -3.58 6.62 -18.81
C PHE A 294 -3.12 7.78 -19.68
N THR A 295 -3.86 8.88 -19.64
CA THR A 295 -3.48 10.16 -20.25
C THR A 295 -3.69 11.26 -19.23
N THR A 296 -2.59 11.85 -18.75
CA THR A 296 -2.63 13.02 -17.86
C THR A 296 -2.40 14.27 -18.70
N ARG A 297 -3.39 15.16 -18.70
CA ARG A 297 -3.29 16.46 -19.36
C ARG A 297 -3.22 17.57 -18.31
N PRO A 298 -2.19 18.41 -18.36
CA PRO A 298 -2.10 19.60 -17.52
C PRO A 298 -3.39 20.42 -17.59
N GLY A 299 -4.03 20.67 -16.45
CA GLY A 299 -5.28 21.45 -16.36
C GLY A 299 -6.56 20.70 -16.74
N SER A 300 -6.50 19.52 -17.36
CA SER A 300 -7.70 18.69 -17.66
C SER A 300 -7.77 17.38 -16.87
N GLY A 301 -6.78 17.11 -16.02
CA GLY A 301 -6.74 15.93 -15.15
C GLY A 301 -6.22 14.68 -15.85
N THR A 302 -6.45 13.53 -15.22
CA THR A 302 -6.02 12.23 -15.73
C THR A 302 -7.22 11.46 -16.23
N SER A 303 -7.16 10.96 -17.46
CA SER A 303 -8.13 10.02 -17.99
C SER A 303 -7.54 8.62 -18.14
N MET A 304 -8.42 7.62 -18.12
CA MET A 304 -8.09 6.21 -18.20
C MET A 304 -8.95 5.52 -19.26
N LYS A 305 -8.35 4.63 -20.05
CA LYS A 305 -9.03 3.69 -20.96
C LYS A 305 -8.66 2.27 -20.53
N VAL A 306 -9.64 1.39 -20.40
CA VAL A 306 -9.44 -0.01 -20.04
C VAL A 306 -9.82 -0.86 -21.24
N GLU A 307 -8.96 -1.78 -21.64
CA GLU A 307 -9.20 -2.74 -22.71
C GLU A 307 -9.17 -4.14 -22.11
N ARG A 308 -10.22 -4.93 -22.35
CA ARG A 308 -10.28 -6.32 -21.89
C ARG A 308 -9.76 -7.24 -22.99
N VAL A 309 -8.79 -8.07 -22.65
CA VAL A 309 -8.35 -9.16 -23.51
C VAL A 309 -9.02 -10.43 -23.03
N GLN A 310 -9.65 -11.16 -23.95
CA GLN A 310 -10.17 -12.51 -23.70
C GLN A 310 -9.70 -13.38 -24.86
N TRP A 311 -9.11 -14.55 -24.62
CA TRP A 311 -8.84 -15.58 -25.65
C TRP A 311 -7.97 -15.12 -26.86
N ASN A 312 -6.81 -15.76 -27.11
CA ASN A 312 -5.98 -15.54 -28.32
C ASN A 312 -5.73 -14.06 -28.73
N ASP A 313 -5.50 -13.17 -27.76
CA ASP A 313 -5.32 -11.72 -27.99
C ASP A 313 -6.55 -10.99 -28.58
N GLU A 314 -7.76 -11.59 -28.53
CA GLU A 314 -8.97 -10.86 -28.90
C GLU A 314 -9.25 -9.76 -27.87
N VAL A 315 -9.06 -8.52 -28.33
CA VAL A 315 -9.43 -7.33 -27.59
C VAL A 315 -10.94 -7.15 -27.73
N LYS A 316 -11.67 -7.38 -26.65
CA LYS A 316 -13.08 -7.00 -26.59
C LYS A 316 -13.18 -5.63 -25.98
N SER A 317 -13.78 -4.73 -26.74
CA SER A 317 -14.17 -3.45 -26.21
C SER A 317 -15.34 -3.61 -25.25
N ASP A 318 -15.18 -3.30 -23.96
CA ASP A 318 -16.31 -3.22 -23.03
C ASP A 318 -17.18 -2.00 -23.42
N PRO A 319 -18.49 -2.11 -23.66
CA PRO A 319 -19.32 -0.95 -24.02
C PRO A 319 -19.37 0.18 -22.97
N SER A 320 -18.85 -0.05 -21.75
CA SER A 320 -18.58 0.99 -20.74
C SER A 320 -17.23 1.74 -20.91
N GLU A 321 -16.50 1.47 -22.00
CA GLU A 321 -15.16 1.96 -22.38
C GLU A 321 -14.97 3.46 -22.61
N ALA A 322 -15.99 4.28 -22.35
CA ALA A 322 -15.82 5.72 -22.46
C ALA A 322 -14.78 6.18 -21.44
N SER A 323 -13.64 6.65 -21.95
CA SER A 323 -12.51 7.19 -21.19
C SER A 323 -12.96 7.83 -19.88
N ILE A 324 -12.57 7.24 -18.75
CA ILE A 324 -12.97 7.72 -17.43
C ILE A 324 -12.01 8.82 -17.04
N THR A 325 -12.55 9.99 -16.71
CA THR A 325 -11.74 11.01 -16.04
C THR A 325 -11.66 10.64 -14.56
N LEU A 326 -10.44 10.42 -14.09
CA LEU A 326 -10.19 10.16 -12.69
C LEU A 326 -10.32 11.48 -11.91
N PRO A 327 -11.10 11.49 -10.82
CA PRO A 327 -11.26 12.68 -10.01
C PRO A 327 -9.90 13.14 -9.47
N THR A 328 -9.61 14.40 -9.73
CA THR A 328 -8.57 15.20 -9.06
C THR A 328 -9.28 16.03 -7.98
N PRO A 329 -8.62 16.35 -6.85
CA PRO A 329 -9.32 16.64 -5.61
C PRO A 329 -10.31 17.80 -5.69
N VAL A 330 -11.43 17.63 -5.00
CA VAL A 330 -12.32 18.72 -4.59
C VAL A 330 -11.64 19.54 -3.49
N ALA A 331 -11.67 20.87 -3.60
CA ALA A 331 -11.02 21.80 -2.66
C ALA A 331 -11.43 21.60 -1.19
N ASP A 332 -12.64 21.07 -0.94
CA ASP A 332 -13.16 20.82 0.40
C ASP A 332 -12.61 19.55 1.07
N ILE A 333 -12.27 18.49 0.31
CA ILE A 333 -11.56 17.33 0.90
C ILE A 333 -10.17 17.76 1.36
N ALA A 334 -9.48 18.63 0.60
CA ALA A 334 -8.23 19.26 1.04
C ALA A 334 -8.37 20.11 2.33
N ARG A 335 -9.59 20.55 2.64
CA ARG A 335 -9.94 21.29 3.87
C ARG A 335 -10.19 20.35 5.05
N ASP A 336 -11.02 19.31 4.87
CA ASP A 336 -11.26 18.24 5.86
C ASP A 336 -9.97 17.45 6.17
N LEU A 337 -9.01 17.43 5.24
CA LEU A 337 -7.69 16.80 5.39
C LEU A 337 -6.79 17.44 6.45
N ARG A 338 -7.13 18.65 6.94
CA ARG A 338 -6.48 19.25 8.12
C ARG A 338 -6.95 18.62 9.44
N GLU A 339 -7.99 17.79 9.41
CA GLU A 339 -8.68 17.23 10.58
C GLU A 339 -8.39 15.73 10.83
N GLY A 340 -7.30 15.19 10.26
CA GLY A 340 -6.97 13.76 10.34
C GLY A 340 -6.68 13.22 11.74
N MET A 341 -6.92 11.92 11.96
CA MET A 341 -6.45 11.19 13.14
C MET A 341 -4.93 11.29 13.23
N GLN A 342 -4.42 11.75 14.36
CA GLN A 342 -2.99 11.81 14.67
C GLN A 342 -2.66 10.82 15.77
N GLU A 343 -1.46 10.25 15.69
CA GLU A 343 -0.90 9.36 16.70
C GLU A 343 0.38 9.95 17.31
N ILE A 344 0.41 10.07 18.63
CA ILE A 344 1.64 10.37 19.37
C ILE A 344 2.00 9.18 20.25
N ARG A 345 3.19 8.63 20.03
CA ARG A 345 3.74 7.50 20.77
C ARG A 345 4.87 7.96 21.70
N PHE A 346 4.89 7.41 22.91
CA PHE A 346 5.90 7.67 23.92
C PHE A 346 6.52 6.36 24.40
N VAL A 347 7.84 6.34 24.57
CA VAL A 347 8.60 5.18 25.04
C VAL A 347 9.46 5.59 26.22
N ASN A 348 9.30 4.93 27.37
CA ASN A 348 10.17 5.13 28.53
C ASN A 348 11.33 4.12 28.51
N ASN A 349 12.54 4.59 28.21
CA ASN A 349 13.79 3.84 28.32
C ASN A 349 14.66 4.30 29.50
N GLY A 350 14.13 5.13 30.38
CA GLY A 350 14.82 5.60 31.58
C GLY A 350 14.73 4.58 32.71
N GLY A 351 15.74 4.54 33.57
CA GLY A 351 15.73 3.77 34.81
C GLY A 351 14.84 4.39 35.90
N TYR A 352 13.67 4.90 35.52
CA TYR A 352 12.74 5.66 36.38
C TYR A 352 11.29 5.48 35.90
N VAL A 353 10.34 5.93 36.72
CA VAL A 353 8.92 6.02 36.35
C VAL A 353 8.67 7.36 35.65
N ALA A 354 8.03 7.33 34.48
CA ALA A 354 7.68 8.51 33.69
C ALA A 354 6.17 8.69 33.57
N ARG A 355 5.73 9.93 33.32
CA ARG A 355 4.36 10.29 32.92
C ARG A 355 4.42 11.09 31.63
N PHE A 356 3.49 10.83 30.73
CA PHE A 356 3.37 11.53 29.46
C PHE A 356 2.03 12.24 29.37
N HIS A 357 2.04 13.41 28.76
CA HIS A 357 0.85 14.22 28.55
C HIS A 357 0.77 14.68 27.10
N VAL A 358 -0.44 14.69 26.57
CA VAL A 358 -0.75 15.30 25.28
C VAL A 358 -1.93 16.25 25.45
N THR A 359 -1.76 17.48 25.00
CA THR A 359 -2.81 18.50 24.97
C THR A 359 -3.02 18.97 23.53
N TYR A 360 -4.27 19.05 23.09
CA TYR A 360 -4.63 19.50 21.74
C TYR A 360 -6.01 20.15 21.72
N VAL A 361 -6.32 20.90 20.66
CA VAL A 361 -7.67 21.45 20.43
C VAL A 361 -8.42 20.55 19.45
N ASP A 362 -9.58 20.05 19.85
CA ASP A 362 -10.41 19.14 19.06
C ASP A 362 -11.25 19.87 17.99
N SER A 363 -12.09 19.11 17.29
CA SER A 363 -12.95 19.65 16.23
C SER A 363 -14.09 20.54 16.68
N SER A 364 -14.36 20.61 17.99
CA SER A 364 -15.32 21.55 18.56
C SER A 364 -14.64 22.84 19.05
N GLY A 365 -13.33 22.99 18.85
CA GLY A 365 -12.55 24.11 19.38
C GLY A 365 -12.27 23.98 20.89
N ARG A 366 -12.47 22.80 21.48
CA ARG A 366 -12.23 22.57 22.91
C ARG A 366 -10.85 21.96 23.13
N GLU A 367 -10.17 22.41 24.17
CA GLU A 367 -8.93 21.79 24.61
C GLU A 367 -9.20 20.42 25.24
N GLN A 368 -8.43 19.43 24.80
CA GLN A 368 -8.45 18.06 25.28
C GLN A 368 -7.08 17.72 25.87
N ARG A 369 -7.08 17.00 26.98
CA ARG A 369 -5.85 16.58 27.68
C ARG A 369 -5.89 15.09 27.96
N HIS A 370 -4.82 14.41 27.59
CA HIS A 370 -4.61 12.98 27.85
C HIS A 370 -3.36 12.78 28.71
N ALA A 371 -3.37 11.77 29.56
CA ALA A 371 -2.25 11.42 30.42
C ALA A 371 -2.04 9.89 30.42
N SER A 372 -0.78 9.45 30.38
CA SER A 372 -0.43 8.02 30.34
C SER A 372 -0.63 7.28 31.66
N GLY A 373 -0.76 8.00 32.77
CA GLY A 373 -0.43 7.45 34.09
C GLY A 373 1.07 7.14 34.21
N SER A 374 1.45 6.37 35.22
CA SER A 374 2.86 6.03 35.49
C SER A 374 3.34 4.89 34.58
N LEU A 375 4.43 5.12 33.82
CA LEU A 375 5.08 4.13 32.97
C LEU A 375 6.49 3.82 33.46
N SER A 376 6.80 2.54 33.66
CA SER A 376 8.12 2.02 34.01
C SER A 376 8.99 1.78 32.78
N LEU A 377 10.26 1.42 33.01
CA LEU A 377 11.23 1.09 31.97
C LEU A 377 10.69 0.06 30.97
N GLY A 378 10.85 0.35 29.67
CA GLY A 378 10.43 -0.47 28.54
C GLY A 378 8.96 -0.31 28.13
N GLN A 379 8.15 0.40 28.92
CA GLN A 379 6.74 0.59 28.61
C GLN A 379 6.53 1.70 27.56
N THR A 380 5.47 1.53 26.78
CA THR A 380 5.05 2.44 25.71
C THR A 380 3.62 2.92 25.98
N TRP A 381 3.34 4.18 25.67
CA TRP A 381 1.98 4.72 25.63
C TRP A 381 1.74 5.43 24.31
N THR A 382 0.54 5.25 23.77
CA THR A 382 0.13 5.85 22.50
C THR A 382 -1.22 6.51 22.68
N VAL A 383 -1.33 7.76 22.24
CA VAL A 383 -2.60 8.48 22.17
C VAL A 383 -2.95 8.75 20.71
N ARG A 384 -4.24 8.56 20.39
CA ARG A 384 -4.80 8.85 19.07
C ARG A 384 -5.92 9.86 19.20
N PHE A 385 -5.91 10.90 18.37
CA PHE A 385 -6.91 11.97 18.46
C PHE A 385 -7.24 12.60 17.10
N ARG A 386 -8.44 13.17 16.98
CA ARG A 386 -8.90 13.98 15.84
C ARG A 386 -8.93 15.46 16.24
N GLY A 387 -8.38 16.35 15.43
CA GLY A 387 -8.42 17.80 15.71
C GLY A 387 -8.25 18.64 14.45
N ILE A 388 -9.04 19.72 14.35
CA ILE A 388 -9.13 20.64 13.19
C ILE A 388 -7.85 21.48 12.99
N HIS A 389 -7.04 21.58 14.05
CA HIS A 389 -5.83 22.40 14.12
C HIS A 389 -4.66 21.65 14.73
N ALA A 390 -4.54 20.35 14.44
CA ALA A 390 -3.47 19.53 14.99
C ALA A 390 -2.08 19.78 14.32
N SER A 391 -1.86 21.01 13.82
CA SER A 391 -0.54 21.58 13.60
C SER A 391 0.14 22.02 14.91
N LYS A 392 -0.57 22.02 16.05
CA LYS A 392 -0.04 22.37 17.38
C LYS A 392 -0.63 21.52 18.52
N ALA A 393 -0.34 20.22 18.55
CA ALA A 393 -0.46 19.46 19.79
C ALA A 393 0.74 19.78 20.70
N THR A 394 0.61 19.72 22.01
CA THR A 394 1.75 19.80 22.94
C THR A 394 1.95 18.44 23.58
N ALA A 395 3.12 17.85 23.36
CA ALA A 395 3.57 16.64 24.04
C ALA A 395 4.53 17.01 25.17
N SER A 396 4.35 16.42 26.35
CA SER A 396 5.28 16.57 27.46
C SER A 396 5.51 15.29 28.24
N ALA A 397 6.62 15.23 28.94
CA ALA A 397 6.99 14.11 29.80
C ALA A 397 7.53 14.60 31.15
N GLU A 398 7.21 13.88 32.21
CA GLU A 398 7.68 14.09 33.58
C GLU A 398 8.33 12.80 34.11
N VAL A 399 9.34 12.94 34.97
CA VAL A 399 10.02 11.84 35.68
C VAL A 399 9.72 11.89 37.18
N MET A 400 9.51 10.72 37.79
CA MET A 400 9.43 10.59 39.24
C MET A 400 10.83 10.69 39.86
N THR A 401 11.07 11.70 40.70
CA THR A 401 12.39 11.98 41.30
C THR A 401 12.65 11.18 42.58
N GLY A 402 11.57 10.76 43.27
CA GLY A 402 11.64 10.18 44.62
C GLY A 402 11.80 11.21 45.74
N LEU A 403 11.83 12.52 45.43
CA LEU A 403 11.94 13.59 46.42
C LEU A 403 10.56 13.99 46.94
N VAL A 404 10.41 14.08 48.27
CA VAL A 404 9.12 14.43 48.92
C VAL A 404 8.63 15.82 48.52
N TRP A 405 9.54 16.78 48.31
CA TRP A 405 9.21 18.17 47.98
C TRP A 405 9.11 18.46 46.48
N ALA A 406 9.48 17.52 45.61
CA ALA A 406 9.42 17.68 44.15
C ALA A 406 9.26 16.31 43.48
N PRO A 407 8.13 15.61 43.72
CA PRO A 407 7.98 14.20 43.34
C PRO A 407 8.05 13.95 41.83
N TRP A 408 7.81 14.99 41.03
CA TRP A 408 7.87 14.97 39.57
C TRP A 408 8.73 16.11 39.04
N HIS A 409 9.49 15.85 37.98
CA HIS A 409 10.31 16.83 37.27
C HIS A 409 10.05 16.76 35.77
N ASP A 410 9.93 17.90 35.10
CA ASP A 410 9.72 17.96 33.65
C ASP A 410 10.97 17.46 32.90
N ILE A 411 10.76 16.58 31.90
CA ILE A 411 11.80 16.15 30.97
C ILE A 411 11.77 17.03 29.73
N PHE A 412 10.59 17.15 29.10
CA PHE A 412 10.41 18.00 27.93
C PHE A 412 8.96 18.46 27.79
N ARG A 413 8.79 19.55 27.05
CA ARG A 413 7.51 20.01 26.49
C ARG A 413 7.77 20.54 25.09
N GLN A 414 7.11 19.96 24.09
CA GLN A 414 7.31 20.32 22.68
C GLN A 414 5.99 20.41 21.94
N GLU A 415 5.87 21.41 21.06
CA GLU A 415 4.82 21.44 20.05
C GLU A 415 5.07 20.38 18.99
N VAL A 416 4.00 19.72 18.56
CA VAL A 416 4.01 18.63 17.61
C VAL A 416 2.94 18.88 16.56
N GLY A 417 3.34 18.80 15.29
CA GLY A 417 2.43 18.80 14.15
C GLY A 417 2.43 17.44 13.49
N GLY A 418 1.31 16.73 13.57
CA GLY A 418 1.15 15.39 12.97
C GLY A 418 1.62 14.24 13.87
N ASP A 419 1.79 13.07 13.25
CA ASP A 419 2.23 11.86 13.92
C ASP A 419 3.65 12.03 14.48
N ALA A 420 3.88 11.56 15.70
CA ALA A 420 5.18 11.70 16.35
C ALA A 420 5.49 10.56 17.30
N CYS A 421 6.80 10.30 17.49
CA CYS A 421 7.28 9.37 18.49
C CYS A 421 8.35 10.03 19.34
N PHE A 422 8.22 9.90 20.67
CA PHE A 422 9.17 10.39 21.65
C PHE A 422 9.72 9.24 22.48
N LYS A 423 11.02 9.29 22.74
CA LYS A 423 11.72 8.36 23.62
C LYS A 423 12.45 9.15 24.69
N VAL A 424 12.32 8.73 25.94
CA VAL A 424 13.06 9.29 27.08
C VAL A 424 14.00 8.23 27.65
N TRP A 425 15.17 8.64 28.17
CA TRP A 425 16.14 7.74 28.80
C TRP A 425 16.94 8.46 29.90
N GLY A 426 17.87 7.74 30.52
CA GLY A 426 18.74 8.24 31.60
C GLY A 426 18.27 7.83 32.99
N THR A 427 18.58 8.65 33.98
CA THR A 427 18.23 8.45 35.40
C THR A 427 17.32 9.59 35.89
N SER A 428 16.72 9.45 37.07
CA SER A 428 15.83 10.47 37.65
C SER A 428 16.52 11.83 37.90
N LEU A 429 17.85 11.87 37.93
CA LEU A 429 18.67 13.07 38.13
C LEU A 429 19.36 13.57 36.84
N SER A 430 19.31 12.79 35.77
CA SER A 430 19.94 13.11 34.48
C SER A 430 19.12 12.48 33.36
N THR A 431 18.06 13.18 32.97
CA THR A 431 17.13 12.75 31.93
C THR A 431 17.56 13.24 30.55
N SER A 432 17.22 12.47 29.52
CA SER A 432 17.39 12.86 28.13
C SER A 432 16.21 12.38 27.31
N HIS A 433 15.95 13.04 26.19
CA HIS A 433 14.87 12.68 25.27
C HIS A 433 15.28 12.88 23.83
N GLY A 434 14.55 12.22 22.94
CA GLY A 434 14.73 12.28 21.49
C GLY A 434 13.50 11.75 20.78
N ARG A 435 13.52 11.80 19.45
CA ARG A 435 12.50 11.12 18.66
C ARG A 435 12.82 9.63 18.54
N CYS A 436 11.78 8.81 18.44
CA CYS A 436 11.92 7.55 17.72
C CYS A 436 11.89 7.88 16.23
#